data_AF-A0A1I6QIK0-F1
#
_entry.id   AF-A0A1I6QIK0-F1
#
_cell.length_a   1.000
_cell.length_b   1.000
_cell.length_c   1.000
_cell.angle_alpha   90.00
_cell.angle_beta   90.00
_cell.angle_gamma   90.00
#
_symmetry.space_group_name_H-M   'P 1'
#
loop_
_entity.id
_entity.type
_entity.pdbx_description
1 polymer ?
#
loop_
_entity_poly.entity_id
_entity_poly.type
_entity_poly.pdbx_seq_one_letter_code
_entity_poly.pdbx_strand_id
1 'polypeptide(L)'
;MVDAVGDGVDAGRIGQRVWIYGATLDRPRGTAAEFTVVPAERAVPLPDQAGFELGASLGVPALTAYRALTVAEDGPRRLRPGALDGAVVLVAGGAGAVGHAAIQLARWAGATVISTVSGPEKARLASAAGAHHVVHYREGDPAAAIREIAPGGVDLIVEVALGANLDLDLAVLRTQGTIATYANNGDVPVRLDVRQNNMLNTRFQFLVLYTISNDVVTAGAEDVTAALADGALPVGEAHGLPLHRYPLADAAEAHRALENGATGKVLLTLAAE
;
A
#
# COMPACT_ATOMS: atom_id res chain seq x y z
N MET A 1 10.82 -15.19 12.24
CA MET A 1 12.15 -15.75 11.94
C MET A 1 11.95 -17.08 11.24
N VAL A 2 12.90 -17.55 10.43
CA VAL A 2 12.85 -18.90 9.85
C VAL A 2 13.29 -19.90 10.91
N ASP A 3 12.36 -20.76 11.35
CA ASP A 3 12.59 -21.79 12.36
C ASP A 3 13.10 -23.10 11.73
N ALA A 4 12.45 -23.52 10.64
CA ALA A 4 12.79 -24.71 9.89
C ALA A 4 12.63 -24.48 8.39
N VAL A 5 13.26 -25.34 7.59
CA VAL A 5 13.14 -25.36 6.13
C VAL A 5 12.72 -26.75 5.65
N GLY A 6 11.98 -26.81 4.55
CA GLY A 6 11.62 -28.07 3.89
C GLY A 6 12.72 -28.55 2.93
N ASP A 7 12.53 -29.74 2.39
CA ASP A 7 13.46 -30.34 1.41
C ASP A 7 13.67 -29.43 0.20
N GLY A 8 14.92 -29.30 -0.25
CA GLY A 8 15.29 -28.47 -1.41
C GLY A 8 15.43 -26.97 -1.11
N VAL A 9 15.16 -26.53 0.12
CA VAL A 9 15.43 -25.16 0.58
C VAL A 9 16.75 -25.14 1.36
N ASP A 10 17.56 -24.10 1.14
CA ASP A 10 18.86 -23.94 1.82
C ASP A 10 18.70 -23.88 3.35
N ALA A 11 19.37 -24.80 4.06
CA ALA A 11 19.38 -24.87 5.53
C ALA A 11 20.06 -23.66 6.18
N GLY A 12 20.92 -22.93 5.45
CA GLY A 12 21.53 -21.68 5.92
C GLY A 12 20.52 -20.56 6.20
N ARG A 13 19.26 -20.72 5.77
CA ARG A 13 18.18 -19.78 6.08
C ARG A 13 17.65 -19.88 7.50
N ILE A 14 17.92 -20.95 8.24
CA ILE A 14 17.47 -21.08 9.63
C ILE A 14 18.05 -19.93 10.47
N GLY A 15 17.21 -19.28 11.27
CA GLY A 15 17.55 -18.07 12.03
C GLY A 15 17.41 -16.77 11.23
N GLN A 16 17.15 -16.83 9.91
CA GLN A 16 17.00 -15.64 9.09
C GLN A 16 15.76 -14.83 9.51
N ARG A 17 15.94 -13.51 9.62
CA ARG A 17 14.84 -12.56 9.78
C ARG A 17 14.14 -12.38 8.44
N VAL A 18 12.82 -12.54 8.43
CA VAL A 18 12.01 -12.46 7.22
C VAL A 18 10.72 -11.69 7.49
N TRP A 19 10.24 -11.01 6.46
CA TRP A 19 8.83 -10.60 6.35
C TRP A 19 8.15 -11.50 5.32
N ILE A 20 6.83 -11.63 5.41
CA ILE A 20 6.09 -12.61 4.61
C ILE A 20 4.88 -11.98 3.92
N TYR A 21 4.45 -12.60 2.83
CA TYR A 21 3.21 -12.28 2.15
C TYR A 21 2.46 -13.54 1.72
N GLY A 22 1.16 -13.43 1.49
CA GLY A 22 0.35 -14.53 0.94
C GLY A 22 0.37 -15.82 1.78
N ALA A 23 0.45 -15.71 3.11
CA ALA A 23 0.56 -16.89 3.99
C ALA A 23 -0.68 -17.80 3.90
N THR A 24 -1.88 -17.20 3.79
CA THR A 24 -3.16 -17.92 3.68
C THR A 24 -3.54 -18.30 2.25
N LEU A 25 -2.81 -17.81 1.23
CA LEU A 25 -3.18 -18.04 -0.17
C LEU A 25 -3.00 -19.53 -0.49
N ASP A 26 -4.12 -20.20 -0.77
CA ASP A 26 -4.24 -21.66 -0.98
C ASP A 26 -3.82 -22.51 0.23
N ARG A 27 -3.92 -21.95 1.45
CA ARG A 27 -3.53 -22.64 2.70
C ARG A 27 -4.56 -22.42 3.81
N PRO A 28 -4.82 -23.44 4.65
CA PRO A 28 -5.82 -23.35 5.72
C PRO A 28 -5.36 -22.57 6.96
N ARG A 29 -4.07 -22.22 7.06
CA ARG A 29 -3.47 -21.56 8.24
C ARG A 29 -2.88 -20.21 7.85
N GLY A 30 -3.04 -19.23 8.73
CA GLY A 30 -2.54 -17.86 8.55
C GLY A 30 -1.38 -17.52 9.49
N THR A 31 -1.27 -16.23 9.82
CA THR A 31 -0.18 -15.66 10.63
C THR A 31 -0.57 -15.33 12.07
N ALA A 32 -1.85 -15.49 12.45
CA ALA A 32 -2.31 -15.44 13.84
C ALA A 32 -1.99 -16.77 14.54
N ALA A 33 -0.71 -17.09 14.66
CA ALA A 33 -0.17 -18.30 15.25
C ALA A 33 1.30 -18.09 15.61
N GLU A 34 1.85 -18.94 16.49
CA GLU A 34 3.27 -18.92 16.83
C GLU A 34 4.15 -19.31 15.63
N PHE A 35 3.67 -20.25 14.81
CA PHE A 35 4.35 -20.70 13.60
C PHE A 35 3.41 -20.68 12.39
N THR A 36 3.98 -20.38 11.22
CA THR A 36 3.30 -20.47 9.93
C THR A 36 4.22 -21.05 8.88
N VAL A 37 3.66 -21.78 7.91
CA VAL A 37 4.41 -22.41 6.84
C VAL A 37 4.06 -21.74 5.53
N VAL A 38 5.08 -21.21 4.84
CA VAL A 38 4.95 -20.54 3.54
C VAL A 38 5.97 -21.11 2.55
N PRO A 39 5.72 -21.04 1.23
CA PRO A 39 6.74 -21.29 0.23
C PRO A 39 7.97 -20.41 0.46
N ALA A 40 9.16 -20.95 0.18
CA ALA A 40 10.42 -20.29 0.50
C ALA A 40 10.54 -18.89 -0.13
N GLU A 41 9.98 -18.70 -1.32
CA GLU A 41 9.93 -17.44 -2.06
C GLU A 41 9.03 -16.37 -1.40
N ARG A 42 8.09 -16.78 -0.53
CA ARG A 42 7.22 -15.85 0.21
C ARG A 42 7.78 -15.46 1.58
N ALA A 43 8.92 -16.02 1.96
CA ALA A 43 9.71 -15.60 3.11
C ALA A 43 10.83 -14.69 2.63
N VAL A 44 10.59 -13.39 2.63
CA VAL A 44 11.50 -12.39 2.06
C VAL A 44 12.46 -11.91 3.15
N PRO A 45 13.78 -11.80 2.88
CA PRO A 45 14.73 -11.29 3.87
C PRO A 45 14.29 -9.92 4.43
N LEU A 46 14.31 -9.80 5.75
CA LEU A 46 14.07 -8.55 6.46
C LEU A 46 15.42 -7.93 6.83
N PRO A 47 15.74 -6.71 6.36
CA PRO A 47 16.98 -6.02 6.72
C PRO A 47 17.15 -5.87 8.24
N ASP A 48 18.38 -5.90 8.74
CA ASP A 48 18.65 -5.94 10.19
C ASP A 48 18.14 -4.71 10.94
N GLN A 49 18.14 -3.55 10.29
CA GLN A 49 17.59 -2.30 10.80
C GLN A 49 16.06 -2.29 10.91
N ALA A 50 15.36 -3.19 10.21
CA ALA A 50 13.90 -3.24 10.20
C ALA A 50 13.38 -4.15 11.32
N GLY A 51 12.69 -3.57 12.31
CA GLY A 51 12.05 -4.33 13.39
C GLY A 51 10.93 -5.27 12.90
N PHE A 52 10.56 -6.27 13.70
CA PHE A 52 9.50 -7.22 13.31
C PHE A 52 8.12 -6.58 13.15
N GLU A 53 7.82 -5.50 13.88
CA GLU A 53 6.56 -4.76 13.71
C GLU A 53 6.46 -4.10 12.33
N LEU A 54 7.59 -3.57 11.84
CA LEU A 54 7.70 -3.10 10.47
C LEU A 54 7.49 -4.25 9.50
N GLY A 55 8.23 -5.36 9.65
CA GLY A 55 8.07 -6.55 8.81
C GLY A 55 6.62 -7.08 8.75
N ALA A 56 5.94 -7.12 9.89
CA ALA A 56 4.54 -7.55 10.01
C ALA A 56 3.55 -6.55 9.36
N SER A 57 3.96 -5.29 9.18
CA SER A 57 3.12 -4.25 8.58
C SER A 57 3.14 -4.24 7.04
N LEU A 58 4.14 -4.86 6.42
CA LEU A 58 4.39 -4.81 4.97
C LEU A 58 3.40 -5.67 4.16
N GLY A 59 3.62 -6.98 4.14
CA GLY A 59 2.82 -8.02 3.48
C GLY A 59 2.00 -7.55 2.27
N VAL A 60 0.67 -7.74 2.36
CA VAL A 60 -0.29 -7.31 1.32
C VAL A 60 -0.26 -5.80 1.09
N PRO A 61 -0.34 -4.91 2.10
CA PRO A 61 -0.40 -3.47 1.83
C PRO A 61 0.76 -2.91 1.02
N ALA A 62 2.00 -3.27 1.36
CA ALA A 62 3.19 -2.78 0.66
C ALA A 62 3.26 -3.29 -0.77
N LEU A 63 2.92 -4.57 -1.00
CA LEU A 63 2.90 -5.16 -2.34
C LEU A 63 1.76 -4.60 -3.21
N THR A 64 0.59 -4.31 -2.61
CA THR A 64 -0.52 -3.65 -3.32
C THR A 64 -0.14 -2.24 -3.73
N ALA A 65 0.48 -1.48 -2.82
CA ALA A 65 0.98 -0.14 -3.10
C ALA A 65 2.04 -0.15 -4.21
N TYR A 66 3.04 -1.03 -4.11
CA TYR A 66 4.05 -1.26 -5.15
C TYR A 66 3.40 -1.57 -6.50
N ARG A 67 2.41 -2.47 -6.53
CA ARG A 67 1.76 -2.84 -7.77
C ARG A 67 0.98 -1.66 -8.36
N ALA A 68 0.25 -0.91 -7.53
CA ALA A 68 -0.47 0.28 -7.97
C ALA A 68 0.46 1.33 -8.59
N LEU A 69 1.69 1.45 -8.10
CA LEU A 69 2.71 2.37 -8.62
C LEU A 69 3.42 1.90 -9.91
N THR A 70 3.25 0.62 -10.31
CA THR A 70 4.00 0.01 -11.43
C THR A 70 3.13 -0.51 -12.58
N VAL A 71 1.84 -0.17 -12.56
CA VAL A 71 0.87 -0.65 -13.56
C VAL A 71 0.64 0.31 -14.72
N ALA A 72 0.88 1.60 -14.51
CA ALA A 72 0.69 2.61 -15.55
C ALA A 72 1.46 2.22 -16.82
N GLU A 73 0.82 2.41 -17.98
CA GLU A 73 1.39 1.98 -19.28
C GLU A 73 2.75 2.61 -19.54
N ASP A 74 2.84 3.92 -19.31
CA ASP A 74 4.05 4.74 -19.47
C ASP A 74 4.88 4.85 -18.18
N GLY A 75 4.48 4.12 -17.13
CA GLY A 75 5.13 4.12 -15.83
C GLY A 75 6.25 3.07 -15.70
N PRO A 76 7.00 3.11 -14.59
CA PRO A 76 8.04 2.13 -14.34
C PRO A 76 7.44 0.75 -14.05
N ARG A 77 8.17 -0.32 -14.42
CA ARG A 77 7.80 -1.70 -14.04
C ARG A 77 8.47 -2.17 -12.74
N ARG A 78 9.40 -1.38 -12.22
CA ARG A 78 10.21 -1.59 -11.01
C ARG A 78 10.35 -0.26 -10.28
N LEU A 79 10.27 -0.28 -8.95
CA LEU A 79 10.50 0.93 -8.15
C LEU A 79 11.95 0.96 -7.66
N ARG A 80 12.52 2.15 -7.72
CA ARG A 80 13.83 2.53 -7.20
C ARG A 80 13.84 4.05 -7.04
N PRO A 81 14.81 4.65 -6.33
CA PRO A 81 14.94 6.10 -6.30
C PRO A 81 14.95 6.69 -7.71
N GLY A 82 14.11 7.71 -7.94
CA GLY A 82 13.93 8.39 -9.22
C GLY A 82 13.09 7.66 -10.28
N ALA A 83 12.53 6.47 -10.01
CA ALA A 83 11.71 5.73 -10.97
C ALA A 83 10.40 6.45 -11.38
N LEU A 84 9.93 7.39 -10.55
CA LEU A 84 8.73 8.19 -10.76
C LEU A 84 9.04 9.70 -10.82
N ASP A 85 10.28 10.07 -11.17
CA ASP A 85 10.67 11.48 -11.29
C ASP A 85 9.74 12.24 -12.26
N GLY A 86 9.22 13.38 -11.81
CA GLY A 86 8.29 14.22 -12.57
C GLY A 86 6.84 13.70 -12.62
N ALA A 87 6.56 12.50 -12.12
CA ALA A 87 5.19 12.00 -12.00
C ALA A 87 4.49 12.64 -10.79
N VAL A 88 3.20 12.92 -10.94
CA VAL A 88 2.29 13.30 -9.86
C VAL A 88 1.36 12.13 -9.56
N VAL A 89 1.46 11.61 -8.34
CA VAL A 89 0.63 10.50 -7.86
C VAL A 89 -0.40 11.03 -6.86
N LEU A 90 -1.67 10.74 -7.11
CA LEU A 90 -2.74 10.92 -6.13
C LEU A 90 -2.95 9.61 -5.36
N VAL A 91 -2.86 9.67 -4.03
CA VAL A 91 -3.16 8.53 -3.15
C VAL A 91 -4.45 8.80 -2.39
N ALA A 92 -5.52 8.12 -2.78
CA ALA A 92 -6.80 8.24 -2.12
C ALA A 92 -6.78 7.54 -0.75
N GLY A 93 -7.14 8.26 0.30
CA GLY A 93 -7.19 7.71 1.66
C GLY A 93 -5.81 7.38 2.25
N GLY A 94 -4.88 8.33 2.20
CA GLY A 94 -3.46 8.13 2.59
C GLY A 94 -3.19 7.66 4.02
N ALA A 95 -4.15 7.79 4.93
CA ALA A 95 -4.03 7.30 6.31
C ALA A 95 -4.33 5.80 6.48
N GLY A 96 -4.76 5.10 5.41
CA GLY A 96 -4.93 3.64 5.41
C GLY A 96 -3.62 2.89 5.18
N ALA A 97 -3.58 1.60 5.47
CA ALA A 97 -2.34 0.80 5.36
C ALA A 97 -1.72 0.76 3.94
N VAL A 98 -2.54 0.62 2.90
CA VAL A 98 -2.04 0.64 1.51
C VAL A 98 -1.69 2.07 1.09
N GLY A 99 -2.53 3.05 1.42
CA GLY A 99 -2.28 4.47 1.11
C GLY A 99 -0.99 4.98 1.76
N HIS A 100 -0.72 4.60 3.01
CA HIS A 100 0.51 4.91 3.74
C HIS A 100 1.75 4.38 3.00
N ALA A 101 1.75 3.09 2.65
CA ALA A 101 2.84 2.49 1.88
C ALA A 101 2.96 3.11 0.48
N ALA A 102 1.86 3.46 -0.17
CA ALA A 102 1.87 4.09 -1.50
C ALA A 102 2.47 5.50 -1.45
N ILE A 103 2.14 6.30 -0.42
CA ILE A 103 2.77 7.60 -0.20
C ILE A 103 4.28 7.43 -0.06
N GLN A 104 4.72 6.54 0.85
CA GLN A 104 6.13 6.34 1.16
C GLN A 104 6.93 5.82 -0.05
N LEU A 105 6.41 4.81 -0.75
CA LEU A 105 7.04 4.27 -1.96
C LEU A 105 7.08 5.28 -3.10
N ALA A 106 6.00 6.03 -3.33
CA ALA A 106 5.97 7.05 -4.38
C ALA A 106 6.95 8.19 -4.08
N ARG A 107 7.03 8.63 -2.82
CA ARG A 107 8.02 9.62 -2.36
C ARG A 107 9.44 9.15 -2.57
N TRP A 108 9.74 7.93 -2.14
CA TRP A 108 11.07 7.32 -2.31
C TRP A 108 11.45 7.19 -3.78
N ALA A 109 10.49 6.85 -4.64
CA ALA A 109 10.69 6.74 -6.08
C ALA A 109 10.73 8.10 -6.81
N GLY A 110 10.57 9.25 -6.13
CA GLY A 110 10.74 10.58 -6.72
C GLY A 110 9.46 11.28 -7.21
N ALA A 111 8.28 10.68 -6.97
CA ALA A 111 7.01 11.30 -7.37
C ALA A 111 6.65 12.52 -6.49
N THR A 112 5.95 13.48 -7.07
CA THR A 112 5.11 14.40 -6.29
C THR A 112 3.88 13.64 -5.81
N VAL A 113 3.56 13.74 -4.52
CA VAL A 113 2.50 12.92 -3.90
C VAL A 113 1.45 13.82 -3.30
N ILE A 114 0.24 13.70 -3.79
CA ILE A 114 -0.97 14.33 -3.25
C ILE A 114 -1.76 13.23 -2.55
N SER A 115 -2.32 13.48 -1.37
CA SER A 115 -3.23 12.53 -0.73
C SER A 115 -4.55 13.18 -0.34
N THR A 116 -5.65 12.46 -0.59
CA THR A 116 -6.98 12.89 -0.13
C THR A 116 -7.32 12.22 1.20
N VAL A 117 -7.92 12.99 2.11
CA VAL A 117 -8.25 12.54 3.47
C VAL A 117 -9.61 13.04 3.95
N SER A 118 -10.18 12.32 4.92
CA SER A 118 -11.55 12.57 5.40
C SER A 118 -11.64 13.50 6.62
N GLY A 119 -10.52 14.08 7.06
CA GLY A 119 -10.48 14.97 8.22
C GLY A 119 -9.06 15.21 8.79
N PRO A 120 -8.93 16.10 9.78
CA PRO A 120 -7.64 16.62 10.26
C PRO A 120 -6.66 15.56 10.79
N GLU A 121 -7.15 14.58 11.55
CA GLU A 121 -6.25 13.55 12.09
C GLU A 121 -5.63 12.69 10.98
N LYS A 122 -6.44 12.31 9.98
CA LYS A 122 -5.93 11.59 8.80
C LYS A 122 -5.01 12.47 7.95
N ALA A 123 -5.22 13.79 7.96
CA ALA A 123 -4.34 14.73 7.26
C ALA A 123 -2.95 14.78 7.90
N ARG A 124 -2.89 14.81 9.23
CA ARG A 124 -1.64 14.71 10.00
C ARG A 124 -0.91 13.42 9.67
N LEU A 125 -1.62 12.29 9.64
CA LEU A 125 -1.05 10.98 9.32
C LEU A 125 -0.51 10.91 7.89
N ALA A 126 -1.28 11.35 6.88
CA ALA A 126 -0.82 11.37 5.49
C ALA A 126 0.40 12.29 5.29
N SER A 127 0.44 13.42 5.99
CA SER A 127 1.61 14.32 5.99
C SER A 127 2.84 13.66 6.63
N ALA A 128 2.67 13.00 7.77
CA ALA A 128 3.73 12.27 8.46
C ALA A 128 4.23 11.04 7.67
N ALA A 129 3.38 10.44 6.82
CA ALA A 129 3.77 9.42 5.86
C ALA A 129 4.64 9.98 4.72
N GLY A 130 4.63 11.30 4.51
CA GLY A 130 5.44 11.99 3.51
C GLY A 130 4.65 12.56 2.33
N ALA A 131 3.32 12.64 2.37
CA ALA A 131 2.58 13.31 1.30
C ALA A 131 3.08 14.77 1.16
N HIS A 132 3.33 15.24 -0.06
CA HIS A 132 3.71 16.63 -0.31
C HIS A 132 2.53 17.57 -0.05
N HIS A 133 1.35 17.11 -0.46
CA HIS A 133 0.11 17.87 -0.34
C HIS A 133 -1.00 16.96 0.18
N VAL A 134 -1.84 17.53 1.04
CA VAL A 134 -3.00 16.83 1.60
C VAL A 134 -4.26 17.64 1.32
N VAL A 135 -5.26 16.99 0.75
CA VAL A 135 -6.53 17.61 0.36
C VAL A 135 -7.68 16.99 1.16
N HIS A 136 -8.46 17.84 1.81
CA HIS A 136 -9.65 17.42 2.55
C HIS A 136 -10.82 17.30 1.60
N TYR A 137 -11.20 16.07 1.21
CA TYR A 137 -12.21 15.87 0.16
C TYR A 137 -13.66 16.17 0.60
N ARG A 138 -13.88 16.49 1.88
CA ARG A 138 -15.19 16.86 2.44
C ARG A 138 -15.44 18.37 2.50
N GLU A 139 -14.44 19.15 2.13
CA GLU A 139 -14.43 20.60 2.34
C GLU A 139 -14.06 21.30 1.01
N GLY A 140 -14.75 22.39 0.69
CA GLY A 140 -14.45 23.20 -0.50
C GLY A 140 -14.59 22.45 -1.83
N ASP A 141 -13.64 22.71 -2.73
CA ASP A 141 -13.54 22.06 -4.05
C ASP A 141 -12.22 21.27 -4.13
N PRO A 142 -12.23 19.96 -3.84
CA PRO A 142 -11.02 19.14 -3.88
C PRO A 142 -10.43 19.00 -5.27
N ALA A 143 -11.23 19.08 -6.34
CA ALA A 143 -10.74 18.98 -7.70
C ALA A 143 -9.91 20.21 -8.07
N ALA A 144 -10.41 21.40 -7.74
CA ALA A 144 -9.68 22.65 -7.93
C ALA A 144 -8.36 22.65 -7.15
N ALA A 145 -8.37 22.27 -5.87
CA ALA A 145 -7.17 22.20 -5.04
C ALA A 145 -6.11 21.25 -5.60
N ILE A 146 -6.51 20.08 -6.12
CA ILE A 146 -5.59 19.13 -6.76
C ILE A 146 -5.06 19.71 -8.08
N ARG A 147 -5.90 20.37 -8.88
CA ARG A 147 -5.49 21.00 -10.16
C ARG A 147 -4.56 22.20 -9.96
N GLU A 148 -4.63 22.92 -8.85
CA GLU A 148 -3.66 23.96 -8.52
C GLU A 148 -2.25 23.39 -8.34
N ILE A 149 -2.15 22.21 -7.72
CA ILE A 149 -0.87 21.49 -7.53
C ILE A 149 -0.42 20.81 -8.83
N ALA A 150 -1.37 20.22 -9.56
CA ALA A 150 -1.14 19.49 -10.80
C ALA A 150 -2.00 20.05 -11.94
N PRO A 151 -1.62 21.18 -12.55
CA PRO A 151 -2.41 21.81 -13.61
C PRO A 151 -2.67 20.90 -14.82
N GLY A 152 -1.68 20.09 -15.18
CA GLY A 152 -1.79 19.06 -16.22
C GLY A 152 -2.63 17.84 -15.84
N GLY A 153 -3.04 17.73 -14.58
CA GLY A 153 -3.66 16.55 -13.99
C GLY A 153 -2.63 15.59 -13.40
N VAL A 154 -3.11 14.61 -12.64
CA VAL A 154 -2.28 13.58 -12.00
C VAL A 154 -2.05 12.40 -12.96
N ASP A 155 -0.84 11.84 -12.95
CA ASP A 155 -0.43 10.74 -13.84
C ASP A 155 -1.05 9.40 -13.41
N LEU A 156 -1.10 9.18 -12.10
CA LEU A 156 -1.53 7.92 -11.50
C LEU A 156 -2.35 8.19 -10.24
N ILE A 157 -3.45 7.46 -10.10
CA ILE A 157 -4.29 7.45 -8.90
C ILE A 157 -4.22 6.07 -8.25
N VAL A 158 -3.84 6.01 -6.98
CA VAL A 158 -3.90 4.81 -6.13
C VAL A 158 -5.21 4.87 -5.36
N GLU A 159 -6.17 4.00 -5.74
CA GLU A 159 -7.59 4.18 -5.42
C GLU A 159 -8.18 3.05 -4.56
N VAL A 160 -8.92 3.44 -3.51
CA VAL A 160 -9.45 2.56 -2.44
C VAL A 160 -10.98 2.52 -2.35
N ALA A 161 -11.65 3.49 -2.94
CA ALA A 161 -13.08 3.73 -2.89
C ALA A 161 -13.56 4.26 -4.26
N LEU A 162 -13.22 3.54 -5.35
CA LEU A 162 -13.45 3.99 -6.73
C LEU A 162 -14.88 4.50 -6.96
N GLY A 163 -15.90 3.82 -6.47
CA GLY A 163 -17.29 4.23 -6.67
C GLY A 163 -17.63 5.57 -6.02
N ALA A 164 -17.02 5.90 -4.88
CA ALA A 164 -17.21 7.18 -4.21
C ALA A 164 -16.32 8.30 -4.80
N ASN A 165 -15.17 7.94 -5.37
CA ASN A 165 -14.14 8.89 -5.80
C ASN A 165 -14.11 9.13 -7.32
N LEU A 166 -14.76 8.30 -8.14
CA LEU A 166 -14.60 8.30 -9.60
C LEU A 166 -14.77 9.69 -10.23
N ASP A 167 -15.76 10.46 -9.80
CA ASP A 167 -16.00 11.80 -10.37
C ASP A 167 -14.83 12.75 -10.08
N LEU A 168 -14.29 12.71 -8.86
CA LEU A 168 -13.09 13.46 -8.49
C LEU A 168 -11.87 12.95 -9.27
N ASP A 169 -11.68 11.63 -9.32
CA ASP A 169 -10.57 10.99 -10.01
C ASP A 169 -10.53 11.43 -11.47
N LEU A 170 -11.64 11.33 -12.19
CA LEU A 170 -11.75 11.76 -13.59
C LEU A 170 -11.60 13.28 -13.76
N ALA A 171 -12.00 14.09 -12.78
CA ALA A 171 -11.83 15.53 -12.82
C ALA A 171 -10.35 15.97 -12.68
N VAL A 172 -9.52 15.16 -12.02
CA VAL A 172 -8.12 15.50 -11.73
C VAL A 172 -7.10 14.68 -12.51
N LEU A 173 -7.51 13.57 -13.13
CA LEU A 173 -6.65 12.74 -13.97
C LEU A 173 -6.16 13.52 -15.19
N ARG A 174 -4.90 13.29 -15.57
CA ARG A 174 -4.40 13.76 -16.88
C ARG A 174 -4.93 12.89 -18.02
N THR A 175 -4.86 13.40 -19.24
CA THR A 175 -5.07 12.56 -20.44
C THR A 175 -4.05 11.41 -20.46
N GLN A 176 -4.54 10.19 -20.72
CA GLN A 176 -3.81 8.92 -20.66
C GLN A 176 -3.36 8.52 -19.24
N GLY A 177 -3.89 9.16 -18.20
CA GLY A 177 -3.61 8.77 -16.82
C GLY A 177 -4.18 7.39 -16.45
N THR A 178 -3.66 6.82 -15.37
CA THR A 178 -4.09 5.51 -14.87
C THR A 178 -4.76 5.63 -13.49
N ILE A 179 -5.89 4.96 -13.31
CA ILE A 179 -6.52 4.73 -12.02
C ILE A 179 -6.25 3.27 -11.63
N ALA A 180 -5.37 3.07 -10.66
CA ALA A 180 -5.02 1.78 -10.09
C ALA A 180 -5.86 1.53 -8.83
N THR A 181 -6.92 0.74 -8.96
CA THR A 181 -7.88 0.49 -7.88
C THR A 181 -7.70 -0.90 -7.27
N TYR A 182 -7.77 -0.99 -5.94
CA TYR A 182 -7.65 -2.27 -5.21
C TYR A 182 -8.82 -2.54 -4.26
N ALA A 183 -9.77 -1.60 -4.16
CA ALA A 183 -10.96 -1.73 -3.32
C ALA A 183 -12.07 -0.76 -3.78
N ASN A 184 -13.28 -0.99 -3.28
CA ASN A 184 -14.42 -0.09 -3.45
C ASN A 184 -15.11 0.16 -2.09
N ASN A 185 -14.36 0.71 -1.14
CA ASN A 185 -14.88 0.95 0.21
C ASN A 185 -16.13 1.85 0.16
N GLY A 186 -17.19 1.42 0.85
CA GLY A 186 -18.47 2.15 0.92
C GLY A 186 -19.55 1.63 -0.02
N ASP A 187 -19.29 0.57 -0.79
CA ASP A 187 -20.26 -0.19 -1.59
C ASP A 187 -21.06 0.66 -2.61
N VAL A 188 -20.50 1.80 -3.03
CA VAL A 188 -21.08 2.64 -4.08
C VAL A 188 -20.82 2.01 -5.45
N PRO A 189 -21.84 1.73 -6.29
CA PRO A 189 -21.62 1.17 -7.62
C PRO A 189 -20.83 2.13 -8.52
N VAL A 190 -19.87 1.60 -9.27
CA VAL A 190 -19.08 2.37 -10.25
C VAL A 190 -19.92 2.58 -11.52
N ARG A 191 -20.10 3.84 -11.93
CA ARG A 191 -20.82 4.20 -13.18
C ARG A 191 -19.86 4.91 -14.13
N LEU A 192 -19.52 4.25 -15.23
CA LEU A 192 -18.57 4.80 -16.20
C LEU A 192 -19.28 5.62 -17.29
N ASP A 193 -18.93 6.90 -17.42
CA ASP A 193 -19.25 7.69 -18.61
C ASP A 193 -18.25 7.36 -19.72
N VAL A 194 -18.72 6.64 -20.75
CA VAL A 194 -17.88 6.20 -21.89
C VAL A 194 -17.27 7.39 -22.65
N ARG A 195 -18.02 8.48 -22.82
CA ARG A 195 -17.54 9.64 -23.60
C ARG A 195 -16.45 10.37 -22.84
N GLN A 196 -16.63 10.60 -21.54
CA GLN A 196 -15.61 11.23 -20.69
C GLN A 196 -14.32 10.41 -20.68
N ASN A 197 -14.42 9.09 -20.50
CA ASN A 197 -13.27 8.20 -20.49
C ASN A 197 -12.57 8.14 -21.86
N ASN A 198 -13.30 8.18 -22.97
CA ASN A 198 -12.71 8.27 -24.31
C ASN A 198 -11.93 9.58 -24.51
N MET A 199 -12.46 10.71 -24.04
CA MET A 199 -11.77 12.01 -24.15
C MET A 199 -10.49 12.05 -23.32
N LEU A 200 -10.50 11.43 -22.15
CA LEU A 200 -9.31 11.32 -21.30
C LEU A 200 -8.37 10.20 -21.73
N ASN A 201 -8.80 9.24 -22.55
CA ASN A 201 -8.09 7.96 -22.73
C ASN A 201 -7.76 7.31 -21.37
N THR A 202 -8.74 7.27 -20.46
CA THR A 202 -8.55 6.76 -19.10
C THR A 202 -8.15 5.28 -19.12
N ARG A 203 -7.16 4.92 -18.29
CA ARG A 203 -6.77 3.53 -18.04
C ARG A 203 -7.23 3.13 -16.64
N PHE A 204 -7.98 2.04 -16.52
CA PHE A 204 -8.34 1.45 -15.23
C PHE A 204 -7.57 0.15 -15.04
N GLN A 205 -6.83 0.04 -13.94
CA GLN A 205 -6.21 -1.20 -13.52
C GLN A 205 -6.81 -1.65 -12.20
N PHE A 206 -7.55 -2.76 -12.25
CA PHE A 206 -8.05 -3.45 -11.06
C PHE A 206 -6.96 -4.35 -10.50
N LEU A 207 -6.78 -4.31 -9.18
CA LEU A 207 -5.68 -4.98 -8.49
C LEU A 207 -6.21 -5.95 -7.46
N VAL A 208 -5.77 -7.20 -7.59
CA VAL A 208 -5.83 -8.19 -6.52
C VAL A 208 -4.52 -8.96 -6.52
N LEU A 209 -3.80 -8.94 -5.39
CA LEU A 209 -2.47 -9.55 -5.32
C LEU A 209 -2.48 -11.07 -5.51
N TYR A 210 -3.60 -11.72 -5.28
CA TYR A 210 -3.70 -13.18 -5.29
C TYR A 210 -3.73 -13.79 -6.69
N THR A 211 -3.94 -12.98 -7.73
CA THR A 211 -4.03 -13.45 -9.13
C THR A 211 -3.01 -12.79 -10.05
N ILE A 212 -2.07 -12.01 -9.49
CA ILE A 212 -0.95 -11.49 -10.28
C ILE A 212 0.15 -12.54 -10.39
N SER A 213 0.93 -12.44 -11.45
CA SER A 213 2.00 -13.40 -11.74
C SER A 213 3.14 -13.32 -10.72
N ASN A 214 3.77 -14.46 -10.46
CA ASN A 214 4.80 -14.58 -9.42
C ASN A 214 6.02 -13.68 -9.68
N ASP A 215 6.38 -13.42 -10.94
CA ASP A 215 7.46 -12.51 -11.32
C ASP A 215 7.20 -11.07 -10.85
N VAL A 216 5.96 -10.60 -10.98
CA VAL A 216 5.56 -9.26 -10.52
C VAL A 216 5.60 -9.18 -8.99
N VAL A 217 5.13 -10.21 -8.29
CA VAL A 217 5.16 -10.27 -6.83
C VAL A 217 6.61 -10.32 -6.32
N THR A 218 7.46 -11.13 -6.96
CA THR A 218 8.87 -11.27 -6.60
C THR A 218 9.61 -9.95 -6.80
N ALA A 219 9.42 -9.29 -7.94
CA ALA A 219 9.95 -7.96 -8.21
C ALA A 219 9.49 -6.93 -7.15
N GLY A 220 8.22 -6.98 -6.75
CA GLY A 220 7.70 -6.13 -5.68
C GLY A 220 8.33 -6.42 -4.32
N ALA A 221 8.55 -7.68 -3.98
CA ALA A 221 9.23 -8.06 -2.74
C ALA A 221 10.69 -7.56 -2.72
N GLU A 222 11.39 -7.66 -3.84
CA GLU A 222 12.75 -7.12 -4.01
C GLU A 222 12.77 -5.59 -3.82
N ASP A 223 11.90 -4.87 -4.52
CA ASP A 223 11.89 -3.40 -4.50
C ASP A 223 11.41 -2.83 -3.15
N VAL A 224 10.43 -3.48 -2.51
CA VAL A 224 10.01 -3.16 -1.13
C VAL A 224 11.17 -3.39 -0.16
N THR A 225 11.93 -4.47 -0.33
CA THR A 225 13.11 -4.74 0.52
C THR A 225 14.21 -3.71 0.29
N ALA A 226 14.41 -3.24 -0.94
CA ALA A 226 15.32 -2.13 -1.23
C ALA A 226 14.86 -0.82 -0.57
N ALA A 227 13.56 -0.49 -0.64
CA ALA A 227 13.00 0.67 0.04
C ALA A 227 13.17 0.60 1.58
N LEU A 228 13.03 -0.60 2.17
CA LEU A 228 13.34 -0.81 3.60
C LEU A 228 14.81 -0.59 3.89
N ALA A 229 15.69 -1.06 3.02
CA ALA A 229 17.13 -0.89 3.17
C ALA A 229 17.52 0.61 3.23
N ASP A 230 16.85 1.41 2.39
CA ASP A 230 16.99 2.87 2.33
C ASP A 230 16.25 3.63 3.45
N GLY A 231 15.53 2.92 4.33
CA GLY A 231 14.76 3.53 5.42
C GLY A 231 13.49 4.27 4.95
N ALA A 232 12.97 3.95 3.77
CA ALA A 232 11.88 4.67 3.13
C ALA A 232 10.47 4.22 3.54
N LEU A 233 10.35 3.10 4.26
CA LEU A 233 9.05 2.55 4.70
C LEU A 233 8.87 2.52 6.22
N PRO A 234 9.17 3.58 6.98
CA PRO A 234 9.05 3.53 8.43
C PRO A 234 7.57 3.46 8.85
N VAL A 235 7.28 2.73 9.93
CA VAL A 235 5.95 2.60 10.54
C VAL A 235 5.93 3.21 11.93
N GLY A 236 4.74 3.41 12.49
CA GLY A 236 4.55 4.10 13.75
C GLY A 236 3.83 5.43 13.57
N GLU A 237 3.29 5.96 14.65
CA GLU A 237 2.49 7.20 14.62
C GLU A 237 3.29 8.39 14.08
N ALA A 238 4.57 8.49 14.46
CA ALA A 238 5.48 9.51 13.94
C ALA A 238 5.69 9.46 12.43
N HIS A 239 5.37 8.32 11.80
CA HIS A 239 5.50 8.06 10.37
C HIS A 239 4.15 7.89 9.68
N GLY A 240 3.05 8.31 10.32
CA GLY A 240 1.72 8.29 9.72
C GLY A 240 0.98 6.96 9.80
N LEU A 241 1.49 5.97 10.56
CA LEU A 241 0.84 4.67 10.73
C LEU A 241 0.82 4.23 12.20
N PRO A 242 -0.23 4.63 12.97
CA PRO A 242 -0.39 4.19 14.35
C PRO A 242 -0.41 2.65 14.45
N LEU A 243 0.28 2.11 15.46
CA LEU A 243 0.37 0.66 15.68
C LEU A 243 -0.39 0.30 16.96
N HIS A 244 -1.45 -0.49 16.81
CA HIS A 244 -2.22 -1.07 17.91
C HIS A 244 -1.73 -2.50 18.13
N ARG A 245 -1.51 -2.89 19.37
CA ARG A 245 -0.91 -4.18 19.73
C ARG A 245 -1.88 -4.97 20.58
N TYR A 246 -2.10 -6.22 20.22
CA TYR A 246 -2.90 -7.16 20.98
C TYR A 246 -2.10 -8.46 21.15
N PRO A 247 -2.11 -9.09 22.33
CA PRO A 247 -1.61 -10.45 22.48
C PRO A 247 -2.30 -11.40 21.49
N LEU A 248 -1.62 -12.47 21.07
CA LEU A 248 -2.24 -13.50 20.21
C LEU A 248 -3.55 -14.05 20.79
N ALA A 249 -3.63 -14.20 22.12
CA ALA A 249 -4.84 -14.64 22.82
C ALA A 249 -6.05 -13.71 22.60
N ASP A 250 -5.80 -12.44 22.29
CA ASP A 250 -6.81 -11.40 22.08
C ASP A 250 -7.06 -11.12 20.59
N ALA A 251 -6.73 -12.07 19.70
CA ALA A 251 -6.92 -11.91 18.26
C ALA A 251 -8.35 -11.51 17.87
N ALA A 252 -9.37 -12.03 18.58
CA ALA A 252 -10.76 -11.64 18.34
C ALA A 252 -11.00 -10.14 18.63
N GLU A 253 -10.38 -9.59 19.68
CA GLU A 253 -10.49 -8.16 19.99
C GLU A 253 -9.74 -7.31 18.97
N ALA A 254 -8.55 -7.76 18.53
CA ALA A 254 -7.80 -7.12 17.45
C ALA A 254 -8.64 -7.00 16.16
N HIS A 255 -9.37 -8.05 15.79
CA HIS A 255 -10.29 -8.03 14.65
C HIS A 255 -11.47 -7.07 14.88
N ARG A 256 -12.10 -7.09 16.07
CA ARG A 256 -13.16 -6.13 16.41
C ARG A 256 -12.70 -4.67 16.34
N ALA A 257 -11.47 -4.38 16.76
CA ALA A 257 -10.90 -3.03 16.67
C ALA A 257 -10.83 -2.54 15.21
N LEU A 258 -10.42 -3.41 14.27
CA LEU A 258 -10.43 -3.11 12.84
C LEU A 258 -11.85 -2.88 12.31
N GLU A 259 -12.80 -3.76 12.66
CA GLU A 259 -14.21 -3.63 12.26
C GLU A 259 -14.83 -2.33 12.77
N ASN A 260 -14.43 -1.88 13.96
CA ASN A 260 -14.86 -0.61 14.57
C ASN A 260 -14.09 0.61 14.04
N GLY A 261 -13.26 0.45 13.01
CA GLY A 261 -12.62 1.57 12.29
C GLY A 261 -11.32 2.09 12.92
N ALA A 262 -10.59 1.25 13.66
CA ALA A 262 -9.25 1.61 14.13
C ALA A 262 -8.37 2.12 12.96
N THR A 263 -7.77 3.29 13.15
CA THR A 263 -6.88 3.89 12.15
C THR A 263 -5.44 3.39 12.38
N GLY A 264 -4.76 3.02 11.29
CA GLY A 264 -3.40 2.49 11.33
C GLY A 264 -3.35 0.97 11.14
N LYS A 265 -2.42 0.31 11.84
CA LYS A 265 -2.23 -1.13 11.80
C LYS A 265 -2.54 -1.75 13.15
N VAL A 266 -3.27 -2.86 13.11
CA VAL A 266 -3.47 -3.73 14.27
C VAL A 266 -2.54 -4.92 14.12
N LEU A 267 -1.67 -5.12 15.11
CA LEU A 267 -0.66 -6.16 15.15
C LEU A 267 -0.95 -7.12 16.30
N LEU A 268 -0.71 -8.42 16.05
CA LEU A 268 -0.69 -9.42 17.10
C LEU A 268 0.75 -9.60 17.60
N THR A 269 0.94 -9.53 18.91
CA THR A 269 2.21 -9.82 19.56
C THR A 269 2.24 -11.27 20.00
N LEU A 270 3.29 -11.99 19.61
CA LEU A 270 3.61 -13.30 20.15
C LEU A 270 4.31 -13.10 21.51
N ALA A 271 4.12 -14.03 22.44
CA ALA A 271 4.89 -14.01 23.68
C ALA A 271 6.39 -14.15 23.33
N ALA A 272 7.24 -13.42 24.04
CA ALA A 272 8.68 -13.66 23.94
C ALA A 272 8.96 -15.03 24.57
N GLU A 273 9.64 -15.90 23.83
CA GLU A 273 10.34 -17.06 24.40
C GLU A 273 11.60 -16.62 25.16
#